data_AF-A0A7Y7IXE0-F1
#
_entry.id   AF-A0A7Y7IXE0-F1
#
_cell.length_a   1.000
_cell.length_b   1.000
_cell.length_c   1.000
_cell.angle_alpha   90.00
_cell.angle_beta   90.00
_cell.angle_gamma   90.00
#
_symmetry.space_group_name_H-M   'P 1'
#
loop_
_entity.id
_entity.type
_entity.pdbx_description
1 polymer ?
#
loop_
_entity_poly.entity_id
_entity_poly.type
_entity_poly.pdbx_seq_one_letter_code
_entity_poly.pdbx_strand_id
1 'polypeptide(L)'
;PWLPQALAIMPHAPARCWAAVLELGIFPAAIGYAAWAFVIGHMGAARGAGLLYLLPPATLVLAFVLTGEIPSPRTLIGGAIVMAGVVLTNMYGRARPA
;
A
#
# COMPACT_ATOMS: atom_id res chain seq x y z
N PRO A 1 -22.11 -12.92 1.98
CA PRO A 1 -22.47 -13.95 0.97
C PRO A 1 -21.30 -14.77 0.37
N TRP A 2 -20.05 -14.61 0.82
CA TRP A 2 -18.88 -15.37 0.34
C TRP A 2 -18.24 -16.27 1.41
N LEU A 3 -18.53 -16.02 2.68
CA LEU A 3 -17.98 -16.75 3.84
C LEU A 3 -18.35 -18.25 3.84
N PRO A 4 -19.61 -18.64 3.55
CA PRO A 4 -19.97 -20.06 3.50
C PRO A 4 -19.25 -20.82 2.38
N GLN A 5 -19.12 -20.19 1.20
CA GLN A 5 -18.34 -20.78 0.11
C GLN A 5 -16.87 -20.92 0.50
N ALA A 6 -16.25 -19.87 1.05
CA ALA A 6 -14.84 -19.89 1.45
C ALA A 6 -14.52 -21.03 2.45
N LEU A 7 -15.42 -21.28 3.41
CA LEU A 7 -15.28 -22.37 4.38
C LEU A 7 -15.39 -23.75 3.71
N ALA A 8 -16.23 -23.89 2.69
CA ALA A 8 -16.39 -25.16 1.95
C ALA A 8 -15.17 -25.50 1.07
N ILE A 9 -14.50 -24.51 0.49
CA ILE A 9 -13.30 -24.70 -0.35
C ILE A 9 -11.97 -24.71 0.43
N MET A 10 -11.95 -24.25 1.68
CA MET A 10 -10.75 -24.20 2.55
C MET A 10 -9.98 -25.53 2.65
N PRO A 11 -10.63 -26.70 2.84
CA PRO A 11 -9.94 -27.99 2.97
C PRO A 11 -9.30 -28.47 1.67
N HIS A 12 -9.81 -28.01 0.52
CA HIS A 12 -9.32 -28.38 -0.80
C HIS A 12 -8.48 -27.27 -1.45
N ALA A 13 -8.15 -26.22 -0.69
CA ALA A 13 -7.41 -25.09 -1.20
C ALA A 13 -5.96 -25.50 -1.53
N PRO A 14 -5.47 -25.18 -2.72
CA PRO A 14 -4.10 -25.49 -3.11
C PRO A 14 -3.09 -24.72 -2.25
N ALA A 15 -1.88 -25.27 -2.05
CA ALA A 15 -0.85 -24.70 -1.18
C ALA A 15 -0.51 -23.22 -1.48
N ARG A 16 -0.62 -22.80 -2.75
CA ARG A 16 -0.45 -21.39 -3.17
C ARG A 16 -1.44 -20.44 -2.47
N CYS A 17 -2.66 -20.90 -2.21
CA CYS A 17 -3.69 -20.09 -1.54
C CYS A 17 -3.34 -19.87 -0.07
N TRP A 18 -2.84 -20.91 0.60
CA TRP A 18 -2.33 -20.80 1.96
C TRP A 18 -1.12 -19.87 2.04
N ALA A 19 -0.20 -19.97 1.08
CA ALA A 19 0.95 -19.06 0.99
C ALA A 19 0.50 -17.60 0.84
N ALA A 20 -0.44 -17.30 -0.06
CA ALA A 20 -0.97 -15.95 -0.24
C ALA A 20 -1.69 -15.42 1.01
N VAL A 21 -2.45 -16.27 1.72
CA VAL A 21 -3.11 -15.89 2.98
C VAL A 21 -2.08 -15.55 4.05
N LEU A 22 -1.03 -16.36 4.18
CA LEU A 22 0.04 -16.10 5.15
C LEU A 22 0.83 -14.83 4.79
N GLU A 23 1.14 -14.64 3.51
CA GLU A 23 1.81 -13.43 3.02
C GLU A 23 0.99 -12.17 3.36
N LEU A 24 -0.30 -12.15 3.02
CA LEU A 24 -1.19 -11.03 3.31
C LEU A 24 -1.45 -10.83 4.82
N GLY A 25 -1.53 -11.93 5.59
CA GLY A 25 -1.76 -11.86 7.03
C GLY A 25 -0.55 -11.35 7.81
N ILE A 26 0.65 -11.77 7.42
CA ILE A 26 1.88 -11.42 8.13
C ILE A 26 2.41 -10.07 7.67
N PHE A 27 2.51 -9.86 6.35
CA PHE A 27 3.28 -8.74 5.82
C PHE A 27 2.51 -7.41 5.85
N PRO A 28 1.44 -7.19 5.07
CA PRO A 28 0.72 -5.93 5.13
C PRO A 28 -0.15 -5.80 6.39
N ALA A 29 -0.75 -6.90 6.88
CA ALA A 29 -1.64 -6.82 8.04
C ALA A 29 -0.85 -6.73 9.36
N ALA A 30 -0.12 -7.77 9.78
CA ALA A 30 0.55 -7.73 11.07
C ALA A 30 1.67 -6.67 11.13
N ILE A 31 2.64 -6.73 10.20
CA ILE A 31 3.79 -5.80 10.21
C ILE A 31 3.35 -4.38 9.86
N GLY A 32 2.55 -4.21 8.81
CA GLY A 32 2.09 -2.89 8.37
C GLY A 32 1.29 -2.15 9.43
N TYR A 33 0.28 -2.80 10.04
CA TYR A 33 -0.50 -2.15 11.09
C TYR A 33 0.29 -1.94 12.39
N ALA A 34 1.19 -2.86 12.75
CA ALA A 34 2.06 -2.65 13.92
C ALA A 34 2.99 -1.44 13.73
N ALA A 35 3.60 -1.31 12.55
CA ALA A 35 4.41 -0.15 12.21
C ALA A 35 3.58 1.14 12.23
N TRP A 36 2.36 1.10 11.72
CA TRP A 36 1.45 2.24 11.75
C TRP A 36 1.04 2.64 13.16
N ALA A 37 0.69 1.68 14.01
CA ALA A 37 0.38 1.92 15.41
C ALA A 37 1.57 2.52 16.16
N PHE A 38 2.78 2.03 15.89
CA PHE A 38 4.03 2.59 16.43
C PHE A 38 4.22 4.06 16.00
N VAL A 39 4.06 4.36 14.71
CA VAL A 39 4.19 5.72 14.15
C VAL A 39 3.17 6.67 14.77
N ILE A 40 1.91 6.26 14.87
CA ILE A 40 0.87 7.07 15.51
C ILE A 40 1.19 7.32 16.98
N GLY A 41 1.67 6.30 17.70
CA GLY A 41 2.05 6.41 19.10
C GLY A 41 3.18 7.41 19.36
N HIS A 42 4.12 7.56 18.41
CA HIS A 42 5.28 8.45 18.57
C HIS A 42 5.08 9.85 17.97
N MET A 43 4.36 9.98 16.86
CA MET A 43 4.27 11.24 16.10
C MET A 43 2.86 11.86 16.12
N GLY A 44 1.85 11.11 16.59
CA GLY A 44 0.44 11.50 16.54
C GLY A 44 -0.19 11.28 15.15
N ALA A 45 -1.50 11.00 15.13
CA ALA A 45 -2.22 10.61 13.91
C ALA A 45 -2.13 11.65 12.77
N ALA A 46 -2.18 12.95 13.10
CA ALA A 46 -2.14 14.02 12.10
C ALA A 46 -0.78 14.12 11.37
N ARG A 47 0.34 13.99 12.10
CA ARG A 47 1.67 13.99 11.49
C ARG A 47 1.98 12.67 10.81
N GLY A 48 1.57 11.55 11.41
CA GLY A 48 1.69 10.21 10.82
C GLY A 48 0.96 10.12 9.48
N ALA A 49 -0.24 10.66 9.35
CA ALA A 49 -1.02 10.71 8.10
C ALA A 49 -0.25 11.37 6.96
N GLY A 50 0.67 12.29 7.25
CA GLY A 50 1.57 12.87 6.25
C GLY A 50 2.44 11.85 5.52
N LEU A 51 2.82 10.74 6.18
CA LEU A 51 3.60 9.66 5.57
C LEU A 51 2.79 8.88 4.52
N LEU A 52 1.45 8.89 4.60
CA LEU A 52 0.60 8.24 3.60
C LEU A 52 0.71 8.93 2.23
N TYR A 53 1.11 10.19 2.16
CA TYR A 53 1.42 10.85 0.88
C TYR A 53 2.65 10.27 0.18
N LEU A 54 3.49 9.52 0.89
CA LEU A 54 4.62 8.80 0.31
C LEU A 54 4.22 7.41 -0.22
N LEU A 55 2.98 6.94 0.02
CA LEU A 55 2.52 5.66 -0.50
C LEU A 55 2.62 5.60 -2.02
N PRO A 56 2.09 6.56 -2.82
CA PRO A 56 2.15 6.44 -4.28
C PRO A 56 3.57 6.36 -4.86
N PRO A 57 4.57 7.18 -4.46
CA PRO A 57 5.93 6.99 -4.93
C PRO A 57 6.55 5.68 -4.44
N ALA A 58 6.29 5.27 -3.19
CA ALA A 58 6.82 4.02 -2.65
C ALA A 58 6.26 2.79 -3.39
N THR A 59 4.95 2.77 -3.67
CA THR A 59 4.30 1.68 -4.40
C THR A 59 4.76 1.64 -5.85
N LEU A 60 5.03 2.79 -6.48
CA LEU A 60 5.60 2.85 -7.82
C LEU A 60 6.99 2.20 -7.87
N VAL A 61 7.86 2.52 -6.92
CA VAL A 61 9.20 1.92 -6.80
C VAL A 61 9.09 0.42 -6.52
N LEU A 62 8.23 0.01 -5.59
CA LEU A 62 8.00 -1.40 -5.28
C LEU A 62 7.46 -2.16 -6.49
N ALA A 63 6.50 -1.61 -7.22
CA ALA A 63 5.99 -2.23 -8.44
C ALA A 63 7.10 -2.43 -9.46
N PHE A 64 7.93 -1.41 -9.71
CA PHE A 64 9.07 -1.54 -10.62
C PHE A 64 10.05 -2.65 -10.18
N VAL A 65 10.40 -2.70 -8.89
CA VAL A 65 11.36 -3.68 -8.36
C VAL A 65 10.79 -5.10 -8.33
N LEU A 66 9.53 -5.26 -7.90
CA LEU A 66 8.90 -6.58 -7.73
C LEU A 66 8.49 -7.20 -9.06
N THR A 67 7.99 -6.38 -10.00
CA THR A 67 7.55 -6.89 -11.31
C THR A 67 8.73 -7.08 -12.26
N GLY A 68 9.83 -6.33 -12.09
CA GLY A 68 11.05 -6.44 -12.91
C GLY A 68 10.86 -6.09 -14.39
N GLU A 69 9.63 -5.81 -14.82
CA GLU A 69 9.29 -5.38 -16.16
C GLU A 69 9.61 -3.90 -16.34
N ILE A 70 10.30 -3.58 -17.45
CA ILE A 70 10.54 -2.19 -17.85
C ILE A 70 9.16 -1.59 -18.17
N PRO A 71 8.70 -0.56 -17.43
CA PRO A 71 7.37 -0.01 -17.61
C PRO A 71 7.21 0.47 -19.05
N SER A 72 6.14 0.04 -19.71
CA SER A 72 5.81 0.57 -21.04
C SER A 72 5.68 2.10 -20.97
N PRO A 73 5.88 2.82 -22.08
CA PRO A 73 5.70 4.28 -22.10
C PRO A 73 4.33 4.74 -21.56
N ARG A 74 3.28 3.92 -21.74
CA ARG A 74 1.93 4.20 -21.22
C ARG A 74 1.88 4.13 -19.68
N THR A 75 2.55 3.13 -19.10
CA THR A 75 2.68 2.98 -17.65
C THR A 75 3.47 4.14 -17.06
N LEU A 76 4.51 4.60 -17.77
CA LEU A 76 5.30 5.77 -17.36
C LEU A 76 4.45 7.05 -17.31
N ILE A 77 3.59 7.26 -18.32
CA ILE A 77 2.66 8.42 -18.36
C ILE A 77 1.68 8.36 -17.18
N GLY A 78 1.09 7.19 -16.91
CA GLY A 78 0.22 7.00 -15.75
C GLY A 78 0.93 7.28 -14.42
N GLY A 79 2.15 6.77 -14.27
CA GLY A 79 3.00 7.05 -13.11
C GLY A 79 3.34 8.53 -12.96
N ALA A 80 3.64 9.23 -14.06
CA ALA A 80 3.91 10.66 -14.05
C ALA A 80 2.69 11.49 -13.61
N ILE A 81 1.49 11.12 -14.06
CA ILE A 81 0.23 11.78 -13.64
C ILE A 81 -0.01 11.58 -12.14
N VAL A 82 0.16 10.35 -11.63
CA VAL A 82 0.02 10.06 -10.20
C VAL A 82 1.04 10.87 -9.38
N MET A 83 2.30 10.88 -9.81
CA MET A 83 3.36 11.65 -9.15
C MET A 83 3.09 13.15 -9.16
N ALA A 84 2.59 13.71 -10.26
CA ALA A 84 2.18 15.11 -10.34
C ALA A 84 1.06 15.42 -9.33
N GLY A 85 0.06 14.55 -9.20
CA GLY A 85 -0.99 14.68 -8.19
C GLY A 85 -0.46 14.66 -6.75
N VAL A 86 0.51 13.79 -6.46
CA VAL A 86 1.17 13.75 -5.14
C VAL A 86 1.95 15.03 -4.86
N VAL A 87 2.74 15.49 -5.82
CA VAL A 87 3.54 16.72 -5.68
C VAL A 87 2.61 17.91 -5.44
N LEU A 88 1.54 18.04 -6.22
CA LEU A 88 0.53 19.09 -6.04
C LEU A 88 -0.10 19.03 -4.64
N THR A 89 -0.53 17.85 -4.21
CA THR A 89 -1.16 17.68 -2.88
C THR A 89 -0.18 17.95 -1.74
N ASN A 90 1.10 17.58 -1.89
CA ASN A 90 2.12 17.78 -0.86
C ASN A 90 2.57 19.25 -0.78
N MET A 91 2.69 19.93 -1.92
CA MET A 91 3.11 21.33 -1.99
C MET A 91 1.99 22.31 -1.63
N TYR A 92 0.77 22.11 -2.11
CA TYR A 92 -0.37 23.01 -1.87
C TYR A 92 -1.23 22.61 -0.66
N GLY A 93 -1.20 21.34 -0.23
CA GLY A 93 -1.97 20.84 0.92
C GLY A 93 -1.37 21.20 2.29
N ARG A 94 -0.18 21.81 2.34
CA ARG A 94 0.32 22.52 3.52
C ARG A 94 -0.44 23.85 3.69
N ALA A 95 -1.73 23.77 3.97
CA ALA A 95 -2.44 24.89 4.59
C ALA A 95 -1.71 25.18 5.91
N ARG A 96 -1.10 26.36 6.01
CA ARG A 96 -0.44 26.85 7.22
C ARG A 96 -1.40 26.66 8.40
N PRO A 97 -0.95 26.06 9.53
CA PRO A 97 -1.72 26.18 10.76
C PRO A 97 -1.76 27.68 11.10
N ALA A 98 -2.96 28.25 11.13
CA ALA A 98 -3.22 29.56 11.72
C ALA A 98 -3.18 29.44 13.25
#